data_AF-A0A969AQ00-F1
#
_entry.id   AF-A0A969AQ00-F1
#
_cell.length_a   1.000
_cell.length_b   1.000
_cell.length_c   1.000
_cell.angle_alpha   90.00
_cell.angle_beta   90.00
_cell.angle_gamma   90.00
#
_symmetry.space_group_name_H-M   'P 1'
#
loop_
_entity.id
_entity.type
_entity.pdbx_description
1 polymer ?
#
loop_
_entity_poly.entity_id
_entity_poly.type
_entity_poly.pdbx_seq_one_letter_code
_entity_poly.pdbx_strand_id
1 'polypeptide(L)'
;MLIYDPRCKRIGSYLIDAGLLTPDQVDVILMDQKASHLKFGEIAAMRGWVAAETIEFIYTKVIEPERVIGSPLKLDRLPYSLFPSVI
;
A
#
# COMPACT_ATOMS: atom_id res chain seq x y z
N MET A 1 -7.06 12.69 17.34
CA MET A 1 -6.11 11.55 17.25
C MET A 1 -6.48 10.77 16.00
N LEU A 2 -5.75 10.93 14.90
CA LEU A 2 -6.00 10.13 13.70
C LEU A 2 -5.32 8.78 13.88
N ILE A 3 -6.11 7.72 13.94
CA ILE A 3 -5.70 6.33 14.18
C ILE A 3 -5.21 5.63 12.91
N TYR A 4 -4.97 6.39 11.83
CA TYR A 4 -4.64 5.89 10.51
C TYR A 4 -3.14 6.04 10.23
N ASP A 5 -2.43 4.92 10.16
CA ASP A 5 -1.06 4.86 9.62
C ASP A 5 -1.09 4.20 8.23
N PRO A 6 -0.96 4.98 7.14
CA PRO A 6 -1.00 4.43 5.78
C PRO A 6 0.14 3.45 5.48
N ARG A 7 1.21 3.45 6.28
CA ARG A 7 2.31 2.48 6.12
C ARG A 7 1.91 1.07 6.57
N CYS A 8 0.87 0.96 7.40
CA CYS A 8 0.33 -0.33 7.83
C CYS A 8 -0.67 -0.93 6.80
N LYS A 9 -1.20 -0.11 5.89
CA LYS A 9 -2.16 -0.58 4.88
C LYS A 9 -1.46 -1.46 3.83
N ARG A 10 -2.03 -2.64 3.60
CA ARG A 10 -1.50 -3.65 2.67
C ARG A 10 -2.10 -3.49 1.29
N ILE A 11 -1.39 -3.94 0.25
CA ILE A 11 -1.81 -3.81 -1.16
C ILE A 11 -3.20 -4.44 -1.41
N GLY A 12 -3.53 -5.55 -0.76
CA GLY A 12 -4.86 -6.17 -0.86
C GLY A 12 -5.99 -5.20 -0.45
N SER A 13 -5.79 -4.39 0.60
CA SER A 13 -6.78 -3.39 1.02
C SER A 13 -6.98 -2.29 -0.02
N TYR A 14 -5.88 -1.83 -0.65
CA TYR A 14 -5.98 -0.86 -1.75
C TYR A 14 -6.77 -1.40 -2.94
N LEU A 15 -6.57 -2.68 -3.27
CA LEU A 15 -7.26 -3.32 -4.38
C LEU A 15 -8.74 -3.59 -4.07
N ILE A 16 -9.08 -3.85 -2.79
CA ILE A 16 -10.48 -3.92 -2.33
C ILE A 16 -11.15 -2.55 -2.41
N ASP A 17 -10.51 -1.51 -1.87
CA ASP A 17 -11.08 -0.14 -1.86
C ASP A 17 -11.29 0.40 -3.28
N ALA A 18 -10.45 -0.02 -4.23
CA ALA A 18 -10.59 0.31 -5.65
C ALA A 18 -11.62 -0.57 -6.39
N GLY A 19 -12.25 -1.55 -5.73
CA GLY A 19 -13.19 -2.49 -6.35
C GLY A 19 -12.55 -3.49 -7.33
N LEU A 20 -11.23 -3.65 -7.29
CA LEU A 20 -10.47 -4.53 -8.18
C LEU A 20 -10.37 -5.96 -7.64
N LEU A 21 -10.47 -6.13 -6.33
CA LEU A 21 -10.52 -7.42 -5.66
C LEU A 21 -11.62 -7.46 -4.61
N THR A 22 -12.15 -8.65 -4.37
CA THR A 22 -13.02 -8.96 -3.23
C THR A 22 -12.20 -9.47 -2.05
N PRO A 23 -12.71 -9.39 -0.80
CA PRO A 23 -12.07 -10.01 0.36
C PRO A 23 -11.76 -11.51 0.15
N ASP A 24 -12.70 -12.25 -0.43
CA ASP A 24 -12.52 -13.69 -0.71
C ASP A 24 -11.36 -13.95 -1.68
N GLN A 25 -11.21 -13.13 -2.72
CA GLN A 25 -10.06 -13.21 -3.64
C GLN A 25 -8.74 -12.88 -2.93
N VAL A 26 -8.73 -11.90 -2.03
CA VAL A 26 -7.55 -11.60 -1.21
C VAL A 26 -7.16 -12.80 -0.36
N ASP A 27 -8.12 -13.47 0.28
CA ASP A 27 -7.86 -14.66 1.08
C ASP A 27 -7.28 -15.80 0.24
N VAL A 28 -7.81 -16.03 -0.96
CA VAL A 28 -7.27 -17.03 -1.89
C VAL A 28 -5.83 -16.69 -2.30
N ILE A 29 -5.54 -15.42 -2.64
CA ILE A 29 -4.16 -15.00 -2.96
C ILE A 29 -3.23 -15.24 -1.77
N LEU A 30 -3.66 -14.94 -0.56
CA LEU A 30 -2.85 -15.14 0.65
C LEU A 30 -2.62 -16.63 0.94
N MET A 31 -3.57 -17.51 0.64
CA MET A 31 -3.38 -18.95 0.73
C MET A 31 -2.35 -19.45 -0.29
N ASP A 32 -2.46 -19.03 -1.54
CA ASP A 32 -1.50 -19.36 -2.59
C ASP A 32 -0.10 -18.83 -2.29
N GLN A 33 -0.02 -17.62 -1.72
CA GLN A 33 1.25 -17.01 -1.34
C GLN A 33 1.96 -17.81 -0.25
N LYS A 34 1.22 -18.47 0.65
CA LYS A 34 1.82 -19.37 1.66
C LYS A 34 2.36 -20.66 1.03
N ALA A 35 1.75 -21.11 -0.06
CA ALA A 35 2.12 -22.33 -0.77
C ALA A 35 3.13 -22.11 -1.90
N SER A 36 3.52 -20.86 -2.18
CA SER A 36 4.39 -20.49 -3.30
C SER A 36 5.45 -19.47 -2.89
N HIS A 37 6.40 -19.19 -3.79
CA HIS A 37 7.38 -18.11 -3.64
C HIS A 37 6.94 -16.80 -4.32
N LEU A 38 5.70 -16.74 -4.81
CA LEU A 38 5.19 -15.60 -5.57
C LEU A 38 4.70 -14.49 -4.63
N LYS A 39 4.85 -13.24 -5.07
CA LYS A 39 4.29 -12.08 -4.39
C LYS A 39 2.78 -12.02 -4.64
N PHE A 40 2.06 -11.37 -3.72
CA PHE A 40 0.63 -11.12 -3.80
C PHE A 40 0.18 -10.63 -5.19
N GLY A 41 0.86 -9.62 -5.73
CA GLY A 41 0.52 -9.04 -7.03
C GLY A 41 0.76 -9.99 -8.21
N GLU A 42 1.79 -10.83 -8.14
CA GLU A 42 2.09 -11.82 -9.18
C GLU A 42 1.00 -12.89 -9.22
N ILE A 43 0.51 -13.34 -8.07
CA ILE A 43 -0.59 -14.31 -7.97
C ILE A 43 -1.90 -13.69 -8.48
N ALA A 44 -2.20 -12.45 -8.10
CA ALA A 44 -3.39 -11.73 -8.58
C ALA A 44 -3.41 -11.59 -10.11
N ALA A 45 -2.25 -11.30 -10.71
CA ALA A 45 -2.08 -11.21 -12.15
C ALA A 45 -2.13 -12.58 -12.85
N MET A 46 -1.45 -13.58 -12.30
CA MET A 46 -1.47 -14.96 -12.82
C MET A 46 -2.88 -15.55 -12.84
N ARG A 47 -3.72 -15.20 -11.86
CA ARG A 47 -5.13 -15.60 -11.80
C ARG A 47 -6.05 -14.80 -12.74
N GLY A 48 -5.53 -13.76 -13.39
CA GLY A 48 -6.31 -12.89 -14.29
C GLY A 48 -7.30 -11.96 -13.58
N TRP A 49 -7.16 -11.77 -12.26
CA TRP A 49 -8.06 -10.90 -11.50
C TRP A 49 -7.71 -9.43 -11.60
N VAL A 50 -6.41 -9.12 -11.67
CA VAL A 50 -5.92 -7.75 -11.85
C VAL A 50 -4.71 -7.78 -12.78
N ALA A 51 -4.69 -6.94 -13.82
CA ALA A 51 -3.54 -6.80 -14.70
C ALA A 51 -2.28 -6.34 -13.94
N ALA A 52 -1.11 -6.87 -14.29
CA ALA A 52 0.15 -6.55 -13.61
C ALA A 52 0.46 -5.05 -13.65
N GLU A 53 0.16 -4.39 -14.76
CA GLU A 53 0.31 -2.96 -14.98
C GLU A 53 -0.58 -2.14 -14.04
N THR A 54 -1.77 -2.65 -13.70
CA THR A 54 -2.68 -1.99 -12.74
C THR A 54 -2.13 -2.07 -11.32
N ILE A 55 -1.51 -3.20 -10.97
CA ILE A 55 -0.86 -3.40 -9.67
C ILE A 55 0.33 -2.44 -9.52
N GLU A 56 1.15 -2.33 -10.57
CA GLU A 56 2.26 -1.38 -10.62
C GLU A 56 1.78 0.07 -10.54
N PHE A 57 0.71 0.41 -11.27
CA PHE A 57 0.10 1.74 -11.22
C PHE A 57 -0.35 2.09 -9.80
N ILE A 58 -1.09 1.21 -9.13
CA ILE A 58 -1.56 1.46 -7.75
C ILE A 58 -0.36 1.59 -6.80
N TYR A 59 0.67 0.76 -6.95
CA TYR A 59 1.85 0.85 -6.10
C TYR A 59 2.55 2.20 -6.25
N THR A 60 2.86 2.61 -7.49
CA THR A 60 3.66 3.80 -7.78
C THR A 60 2.89 5.12 -7.64
N LYS A 61 1.60 5.14 -7.96
CA LYS A 61 0.79 6.36 -7.98
C LYS A 61 -0.06 6.55 -6.73
N VAL A 62 -0.28 5.52 -5.93
CA VAL A 62 -1.12 5.59 -4.73
C VAL A 62 -0.33 5.21 -3.48
N ILE A 63 0.17 3.97 -3.41
CA ILE A 63 0.75 3.43 -2.18
C ILE A 63 2.05 4.15 -1.80
N GLU A 64 2.97 4.32 -2.74
CA GLU A 64 4.26 4.97 -2.48
C GLU A 64 4.10 6.42 -2.01
N PRO A 65 3.34 7.30 -2.71
CA PRO A 65 3.07 8.65 -2.22
C PRO A 65 2.43 8.69 -0.84
N GLU A 66 1.43 7.84 -0.57
CA GLU A 66 0.73 7.83 0.71
C GLU A 66 1.65 7.40 1.87
N ARG A 67 2.58 6.47 1.61
CA ARG A 67 3.61 6.07 2.58
C ARG A 67 4.63 7.16 2.84
N VAL A 68 4.95 7.98 1.85
CA VAL A 68 5.82 9.15 2.04
C VAL A 68 5.11 10.21 2.87
N ILE A 69 3.82 10.47 2.62
CA ILE A 69 3.02 11.45 3.37
C ILE A 69 2.80 11.00 4.83
N GLY A 70 2.45 9.74 5.05
CA GLY A 70 2.26 9.18 6.40
C GLY A 70 3.54 8.73 7.07
N SER A 71 4.69 8.91 6.43
CA SER A 71 5.94 8.92 7.17
C SER A 71 5.87 10.13 8.10
N PRO A 72 6.08 9.98 9.43
CA PRO A 72 6.47 11.15 10.20
C PRO A 72 7.66 11.71 9.44
N LEU A 73 7.55 12.97 8.99
CA LEU A 73 8.66 13.69 8.39
C LEU A 73 9.86 13.29 9.22
N LYS A 74 10.87 12.65 8.60
CA LYS A 74 12.10 12.27 9.27
C LYS A 74 12.57 13.54 9.98
N LEU A 75 12.28 13.65 11.27
CA LEU A 75 12.32 14.91 12.01
C LEU A 75 13.77 15.39 12.10
N ASP A 76 14.70 14.44 11.93
CA ASP A 76 16.14 14.56 11.73
C ASP A 76 16.56 15.28 10.43
N ARG A 77 15.65 15.52 9.47
CA ARG A 77 15.96 16.15 8.17
C ARG A 77 15.18 17.43 7.86
N LEU A 78 14.28 17.85 8.73
CA LEU A 78 13.62 19.15 8.57
C LEU A 78 14.54 20.22 9.15
N PRO A 79 14.92 21.26 8.38
CA PRO A 79 15.58 22.41 8.98
C PRO A 79 14.64 23.01 10.03
N TYR A 80 15.17 23.28 11.23
CA TYR A 80 14.42 23.91 12.33
C TYR A 80 13.75 25.24 11.94
N SER A 81 14.13 25.83 10.79
CA SER A 81 13.50 27.02 10.20
C SER A 81 12.07 26.83 9.66
N LEU A 82 11.59 25.60 9.51
CA LEU A 82 10.23 25.32 9.02
C LEU A 82 9.17 25.29 10.12
N PHE A 83 9.55 25.34 11.39
CA PHE A 83 8.62 25.44 12.49
C PHE A 83 8.58 26.90 12.97
N PRO A 84 7.51 27.66 12.67
CA PRO A 84 7.32 28.97 13.28
C PRO A 84 7.34 28.78 14.80
N SER A 85 8.19 29.56 15.46
CA SER A 85 8.55 29.43 16.87
C SER A 85 7.33 29.10 17.72
N VAL A 86 7.37 27.93 18.37
CA VAL A 86 6.41 27.55 19.40
C VAL A 86 6.56 28.57 20.52
N ILE A 87 5.51 29.38 20.73
CA ILE A 87 5.33 30.29 21.87
C ILE A 87 4.96 29.45 23.10
#